data_AF-A0A942BDN0-F1
#
_entry.id   AF-A0A942BDN0-F1
#
_cell.length_a   1.000
_cell.length_b   1.000
_cell.length_c   1.000
_cell.angle_alpha   90.00
_cell.angle_beta   90.00
_cell.angle_gamma   90.00
#
_symmetry.space_group_name_H-M   'P 1'
#
loop_
_entity.id
_entity.type
_entity.pdbx_description
1 polymer ?
#
loop_
_entity_poly.entity_id
_entity_poly.type
_entity_poly.pdbx_seq_one_letter_code
_entity_poly.pdbx_strand_id
1 'polypeptide(L)'
;MSACVVAMAMILSQPAVADKEWVATAMEAAFPFDGARYAGGDVHDPSVALFGDTYVMVHTSGFELAPISTSPDLMAWKGHGPIESTQPDWLKQAIPGHRSVWAPAPVKVGKALRVYYCA
;
A
#
# COMPACT_ATOMS: atom_id res chain seq x y z
N MET A 1 -14.79 -19.89 -7.93
CA MET A 1 -14.06 -20.30 -6.71
C MET A 1 -12.84 -19.40 -6.61
N SER A 2 -12.86 -18.43 -5.71
CA SER A 2 -11.69 -17.62 -5.38
C SER A 2 -11.50 -17.77 -3.89
N ALA A 3 -10.38 -18.33 -3.48
CA ALA A 3 -9.99 -18.44 -2.08
C ALA A 3 -8.71 -17.63 -1.92
N CYS A 4 -8.85 -16.37 -1.53
CA CYS A 4 -7.77 -15.59 -0.95
C CYS A 4 -7.98 -15.67 0.56
N VAL A 5 -7.18 -16.49 1.25
CA VAL A 5 -7.15 -16.50 2.71
C VAL A 5 -6.22 -15.37 3.13
N VAL A 6 -6.80 -14.22 3.47
CA VAL A 6 -6.09 -13.11 4.12
C VAL A 6 -6.60 -13.04 5.55
N ALA A 7 -5.69 -13.16 6.51
CA ALA A 7 -6.00 -12.92 7.92
C ALA A 7 -6.33 -11.43 8.11
N MET A 8 -7.60 -11.10 8.30
CA MET A 8 -8.02 -9.76 8.74
C MET A 8 -7.75 -9.62 10.24
N ALA A 9 -6.80 -8.78 10.62
CA ALA A 9 -6.79 -8.21 11.96
C ALA A 9 -7.91 -7.14 12.02
N MET A 10 -8.87 -7.32 12.93
CA MET A 10 -9.90 -6.30 13.19
C MET A 10 -9.25 -5.11 13.89
N ILE A 11 -9.14 -3.97 13.21
CA ILE A 11 -8.73 -2.71 13.83
C ILE A 11 -10.00 -2.03 14.35
N LEU A 12 -10.17 -2.05 15.68
CA LEU A 12 -11.12 -1.20 16.39
C LEU A 12 -10.74 0.27 16.15
N SER A 13 -11.70 1.10 15.77
CA SER A 13 -11.52 2.53 15.59
C SER A 13 -10.99 3.17 16.87
N GLN A 14 -9.70 3.52 16.91
CA GLN A 14 -9.13 4.32 17.99
C GLN A 14 -9.20 5.81 17.65
N PRO A 15 -9.45 6.68 18.63
CA PRO A 15 -9.49 8.13 18.42
C PRO A 15 -8.13 8.63 17.95
N ALA A 16 -8.13 9.70 17.16
CA ALA A 16 -6.91 10.34 16.68
C ALA A 16 -6.06 10.82 17.86
N VAL A 17 -4.95 10.13 18.14
CA VAL A 17 -3.94 10.54 19.12
C VAL A 17 -3.01 11.54 18.43
N ALA A 18 -2.76 12.66 19.10
CA ALA A 18 -1.94 13.76 18.60
C ALA A 18 -0.52 13.33 18.17
N ASP A 19 -0.03 13.96 17.11
CA ASP A 19 1.12 13.59 16.28
C ASP A 19 2.50 13.42 16.96
N LYS A 20 2.61 13.59 18.29
CA LYS A 20 3.90 13.52 19.01
C LYS A 20 4.11 12.24 19.81
N GLU A 21 3.06 11.45 20.09
CA GLU A 21 3.18 10.20 20.89
C GLU A 21 3.00 8.92 20.07
N TRP A 22 2.57 9.02 18.82
CA TRP A 22 2.30 7.84 18.01
C TRP A 22 3.57 7.04 17.69
N VAL A 23 4.74 7.69 17.58
CA VAL A 23 6.01 6.99 17.29
C VAL A 23 6.41 6.08 18.45
N ALA A 24 6.37 6.60 19.69
CA ALA A 24 6.66 5.79 20.87
C ALA A 24 5.64 4.65 21.02
N THR A 25 4.35 4.95 20.78
CA THR A 25 3.27 3.94 20.80
C THR A 25 3.46 2.87 19.72
N ALA A 26 3.87 3.28 18.51
CA ALA A 26 4.16 2.39 17.40
C ALA A 26 5.37 1.52 17.71
N MET A 27 6.41 2.03 18.36
CA MET A 27 7.59 1.24 18.71
C MET A 27 7.33 0.15 19.75
N GLU A 28 6.33 0.35 20.62
CA GLU A 28 5.92 -0.61 21.66
C GLU A 28 4.87 -1.63 21.15
N ALA A 29 4.38 -1.48 19.93
CA ALA A 29 3.40 -2.41 19.35
C ALA A 29 4.05 -3.78 19.03
N ALA A 30 3.25 -4.85 19.12
CA ALA A 30 3.67 -6.20 18.71
C ALA A 30 4.17 -6.25 17.25
N PHE A 31 3.70 -5.30 16.42
CA PHE A 31 4.22 -5.00 15.09
C PHE A 31 4.56 -3.52 15.02
N PRO A 32 5.84 -3.14 15.22
CA PRO A 32 6.19 -1.74 15.22
C PRO A 32 5.80 -1.03 13.93
N PHE A 33 5.15 0.13 14.04
CA PHE A 33 4.61 0.94 12.93
C PHE A 33 3.37 0.41 12.20
N ASP A 34 2.74 -0.66 12.67
CA ASP A 34 1.41 -1.05 12.19
C ASP A 34 0.40 0.09 12.47
N GLY A 35 -0.18 0.66 11.41
CA GLY A 35 -1.06 1.83 11.48
C GLY A 35 -0.39 3.21 11.44
N ALA A 36 0.92 3.31 11.17
CA ALA A 36 1.58 4.60 10.91
C ALA A 36 0.91 5.34 9.74
N ARG A 37 0.33 6.51 10.01
CA ARG A 37 -0.49 7.24 9.03
C ARG A 37 0.40 8.05 8.08
N TYR A 38 0.22 7.81 6.78
CA TYR A 38 0.55 8.75 5.73
C TYR A 38 -0.12 10.10 6.05
N ALA A 39 0.63 11.20 6.04
CA ALA A 39 0.13 12.53 6.38
C ALA A 39 -0.86 13.13 5.35
N GLY A 40 -1.49 12.33 4.48
CA GLY A 40 -2.37 12.84 3.44
C GLY A 40 -3.22 11.81 2.70
N GLY A 41 -3.91 10.89 3.39
CA GLY A 41 -4.93 10.04 2.74
C GLY A 41 -5.15 8.66 3.36
N ASP A 42 -6.22 7.99 2.92
CA ASP A 42 -6.53 6.61 3.27
C ASP A 42 -5.61 5.65 2.49
N VAL A 43 -4.85 4.83 3.23
CA VAL A 43 -4.00 3.76 2.68
C VAL A 43 -4.68 2.42 2.96
N HIS A 44 -4.86 1.60 1.92
CA HIS A 44 -5.55 0.31 2.00
C HIS A 44 -4.70 -0.79 1.34
N ASP A 45 -4.54 -1.94 1.97
CA ASP A 45 -3.64 -3.03 1.55
C ASP A 45 -2.20 -2.56 1.17
N PRO A 46 -1.50 -1.81 2.03
CA PRO A 46 -0.15 -1.36 1.69
C PRO A 46 0.84 -2.52 1.64
N SER A 47 1.83 -2.38 0.77
CA SER A 47 3.03 -3.21 0.77
C SER A 47 4.25 -2.37 0.41
N VAL A 48 5.38 -2.71 1.02
CA VAL A 48 6.60 -1.89 0.97
C VAL A 48 7.79 -2.74 0.55
N ALA A 49 8.65 -2.18 -0.30
CA ALA A 49 9.94 -2.75 -0.64
C ALA A 49 11.05 -1.70 -0.52
N LEU A 50 12.24 -2.11 -0.06
CA LEU A 50 13.43 -1.27 -0.08
C LEU A 50 14.10 -1.34 -1.47
N PHE A 51 14.19 -0.21 -2.14
CA PHE A 51 14.85 -0.08 -3.44
C PHE A 51 16.00 0.92 -3.37
N GLY A 52 17.22 0.39 -3.29
CA GLY A 52 18.40 1.22 -3.01
C GLY A 52 18.40 1.60 -1.53
N ASP A 53 18.33 2.90 -1.27
CA ASP A 53 18.22 3.52 0.06
C ASP A 53 16.79 4.04 0.37
N THR A 54 15.85 3.83 -0.55
CA THR A 54 14.51 4.40 -0.49
C THR A 54 13.45 3.31 -0.36
N TYR A 55 12.57 3.44 0.61
CA TYR A 55 11.38 2.60 0.75
C TYR A 55 10.33 3.04 -0.28
N VAL A 56 9.77 2.07 -0.99
CA VAL A 56 8.70 2.25 -1.97
C VAL A 56 7.47 1.52 -1.46
N MET A 57 6.38 2.25 -1.22
CA MET A 57 5.08 1.72 -0.87
C MET A 57 4.16 1.76 -2.09
N VAL A 58 3.40 0.68 -2.27
CA VAL A 58 2.21 0.67 -3.13
C VAL A 58 1.00 0.21 -2.34
N HIS A 59 -0.19 0.65 -2.73
CA HIS A 59 -1.43 0.30 -2.03
C HIS A 59 -2.64 0.28 -2.97
N THR A 60 -3.78 -0.22 -2.49
CA THR A 60 -5.06 -0.19 -3.19
C THR A 60 -5.59 1.24 -3.29
N SER A 61 -6.11 1.64 -4.46
CA SER A 61 -6.85 2.90 -4.66
C SER A 61 -8.14 2.77 -5.46
N GLY A 62 -8.62 1.54 -5.63
CA GLY A 62 -9.82 1.26 -6.40
C GLY A 62 -9.51 1.25 -7.90
N PHE A 63 -9.72 2.37 -8.59
CA PHE A 63 -9.69 2.42 -10.05
C PHE A 63 -8.28 2.52 -10.64
N GLU A 64 -7.37 3.23 -9.97
CA GLU A 64 -6.01 3.45 -10.46
C GLU A 64 -5.12 2.24 -10.14
N LEU A 65 -4.06 2.07 -10.93
CA LEU A 65 -3.10 0.99 -10.67
C LEU A 65 -2.04 1.44 -9.69
N ALA A 66 -2.17 0.99 -8.44
CA ALA A 66 -1.14 0.99 -7.41
C ALA A 66 -0.44 2.35 -7.20
N PRO A 67 -1.05 3.32 -6.51
CA PRO A 67 -0.38 4.54 -6.06
C PRO A 67 0.95 4.27 -5.39
N ILE A 68 1.95 5.05 -5.77
CA ILE A 68 3.30 4.96 -5.26
C ILE A 68 3.53 6.07 -4.24
N SER A 69 4.08 5.70 -3.10
CA SER A 69 4.73 6.63 -2.18
C SER A 69 6.16 6.19 -1.88
N THR A 70 7.05 7.13 -1.60
CA THR A 70 8.42 6.82 -1.18
C THR A 70 8.75 7.42 0.16
N SER A 71 9.61 6.75 0.92
CA SER A 71 10.12 7.24 2.19
C SER A 71 11.61 6.91 2.34
N PRO A 72 12.42 7.81 2.93
CA PRO A 72 13.79 7.48 3.32
C PRO A 72 13.87 6.70 4.65
N ASP A 73 12.81 6.74 5.47
CA ASP A 73 12.88 6.37 6.89
C ASP A 73 11.66 5.56 7.40
N LEU A 74 10.72 5.20 6.52
CA LEU A 74 9.40 4.60 6.81
C LEU A 74 8.44 5.50 7.60
N MET A 75 8.84 6.73 7.93
CA MET A 75 8.07 7.67 8.74
C MET A 75 7.46 8.77 7.88
N ALA A 76 8.30 9.43 7.08
CA ALA A 76 7.88 10.50 6.18
C ALA A 76 7.73 9.95 4.77
N TRP A 77 6.52 10.10 4.21
CA TRP A 77 6.17 9.55 2.91
C TRP A 77 5.84 10.67 1.92
N LYS A 78 6.33 10.54 0.69
CA LYS A 78 6.02 11.41 -0.44
C LYS A 78 5.23 10.62 -1.48
N GLY A 79 4.01 11.06 -1.78
CA GLY A 79 3.20 10.50 -2.86
C GLY A 79 3.69 10.91 -4.25
N HIS A 80 3.58 9.98 -5.21
CA HIS A 80 3.96 10.16 -6.61
C HIS A 80 2.83 9.87 -7.60
N GLY A 81 1.64 9.51 -7.11
CA GLY A 81 0.51 9.07 -7.94
C GLY A 81 0.58 7.58 -8.31
N PRO A 82 -0.41 7.07 -9.07
CA PRO A 82 -0.45 5.68 -9.52
C PRO A 82 0.57 5.36 -10.60
N ILE A 83 0.91 4.06 -10.73
CA ILE A 83 1.69 3.54 -11.86
C ILE A 83 0.95 3.84 -13.17
N GLU A 84 -0.36 3.59 -13.18
CA GLU A 84 -1.27 3.95 -14.26
C GLU A 84 -2.52 4.62 -13.69
N SER A 85 -2.92 5.77 -14.24
CA SER A 85 -4.10 6.51 -13.80
C SER A 85 -5.43 5.83 -14.13
N THR A 86 -5.39 4.78 -14.98
CA THR A 86 -6.56 3.99 -15.35
C THR A 86 -6.20 2.52 -15.46
N GLN A 87 -7.20 1.65 -15.44
CA GLN A 87 -6.98 0.22 -15.61
C GLN A 87 -6.49 -0.12 -17.04
N PRO A 88 -5.53 -1.05 -17.19
CA PRO A 88 -5.04 -1.49 -18.50
C PRO A 88 -6.15 -2.07 -19.38
N ASP A 89 -6.10 -1.82 -20.69
CA ASP A 89 -7.17 -2.26 -21.59
C ASP A 89 -7.30 -3.77 -21.70
N TRP A 90 -6.18 -4.51 -21.62
CA TRP A 90 -6.22 -5.97 -21.62
C TRP A 90 -7.01 -6.50 -20.42
N LEU A 91 -7.00 -5.81 -19.28
CA LEU A 91 -7.71 -6.23 -18.09
C LEU A 91 -9.22 -6.09 -18.27
N LYS A 92 -9.66 -4.97 -18.86
CA LYS A 92 -11.07 -4.73 -19.22
C LYS A 92 -11.58 -5.77 -20.21
N GLN A 93 -10.72 -6.24 -21.13
CA GLN A 93 -11.05 -7.28 -22.10
C GLN A 93 -11.11 -8.68 -21.46
N ALA A 94 -10.14 -9.00 -20.60
CA ALA A 94 -10.05 -10.31 -19.95
C ALA A 94 -11.14 -10.53 -18.89
N ILE A 95 -11.49 -9.47 -18.15
CA ILE A 95 -12.50 -9.50 -17.08
C ILE A 95 -13.52 -8.36 -17.33
N PRO A 96 -14.49 -8.56 -18.25
CA PRO A 96 -15.52 -7.55 -18.51
C PRO A 96 -16.28 -7.17 -17.24
N GLY A 97 -16.36 -5.86 -16.95
CA GLY A 97 -17.02 -5.34 -15.75
C GLY A 97 -16.16 -5.32 -14.48
N HIS A 98 -14.88 -5.66 -14.58
CA HIS A 98 -13.90 -5.41 -13.52
C HIS A 98 -13.90 -3.94 -13.10
N ARG A 99 -13.82 -3.68 -11.78
CA ARG A 99 -14.02 -2.33 -11.21
C ARG A 99 -12.82 -1.79 -10.46
N SER A 100 -11.93 -2.65 -9.98
CA SER A 100 -10.88 -2.22 -9.07
C SER A 100 -9.76 -3.22 -8.87
N VAL A 101 -8.52 -2.74 -8.90
CA VAL A 101 -7.31 -3.54 -8.66
C VAL A 101 -6.87 -3.41 -7.20
N TRP A 102 -6.46 -4.52 -6.58
CA TRP A 102 -6.26 -4.60 -5.13
C TRP A 102 -4.92 -5.23 -4.76
N ALA A 103 -4.51 -4.96 -3.51
CA ALA A 103 -3.40 -5.59 -2.80
C ALA A 103 -2.13 -5.69 -3.65
N PRO A 104 -1.63 -4.55 -4.20
CA PRO A 104 -0.41 -4.59 -4.97
C PRO A 104 0.77 -5.03 -4.10
N ALA A 105 1.77 -5.68 -4.69
CA ALA A 105 2.97 -6.17 -4.02
C ALA A 105 4.23 -5.85 -4.85
N PRO A 106 5.12 -4.97 -4.38
CA PRO A 106 6.35 -4.61 -5.04
C PRO A 106 7.43 -5.65 -4.70
N VAL A 107 8.04 -6.22 -5.72
CA VAL A 107 9.12 -7.21 -5.60
C VAL A 107 10.34 -6.70 -6.36
N LYS A 108 11.45 -6.53 -5.66
CA LYS A 108 12.72 -6.16 -6.28
C LYS A 108 13.30 -7.37 -7.01
N VAL A 109 13.54 -7.22 -8.31
CA VAL A 109 14.19 -8.24 -9.15
C VAL A 109 15.39 -7.60 -9.84
N GLY A 110 16.58 -7.83 -9.30
CA GLY A 110 17.81 -7.20 -9.76
C GLY A 110 17.75 -5.67 -9.60
N LYS A 111 17.80 -4.95 -10.73
CA LYS A 111 17.72 -3.49 -10.80
C LYS A 111 16.31 -2.97 -11.11
N ALA A 112 15.29 -3.83 -11.11
CA ALA A 112 13.92 -3.45 -11.42
C ALA A 112 12.99 -3.74 -10.24
N LEU A 113 11.88 -3.01 -10.20
CA LEU A 113 10.74 -3.32 -9.33
C LEU A 113 9.64 -3.94 -10.20
N ARG A 114 9.13 -5.09 -9.79
CA ARG A 114 7.92 -5.70 -10.37
C ARG A 114 6.78 -5.50 -9.40
N VAL A 115 5.61 -5.12 -9.91
CA VAL A 115 4.41 -4.95 -9.07
C VAL A 115 3.37 -5.97 -9.51
N TYR A 116 3.05 -6.88 -8.60
CA TYR A 116 1.95 -7.84 -8.76
C TYR A 116 0.71 -7.26 -8.09
N TYR A 117 -0.48 -7.63 -8.56
CA TYR A 117 -1.74 -7.14 -8.01
C TYR A 117 -2.87 -8.14 -8.27
N CYS A 118 -3.98 -7.98 -7.55
CA CYS A 118 -5.21 -8.72 -7.76
C CYS A 118 -6.17 -7.92 -8.65
N ALA A 119 -6.85 -8.62 -9.57
CA ALA A 119 -7.90 -8.08 -10.40
C ALA A 119 -9.08 -9.07 -10.55
#